data_AF-A0A853A430-F1
#
_entry.id   AF-A0A853A430-F1
#
_cell.length_a   1.000
_cell.length_b   1.000
_cell.length_c   1.000
_cell.angle_alpha   90.00
_cell.angle_beta   90.00
_cell.angle_gamma   90.00
#
_symmetry.space_group_name_H-M   'P 1'
#
loop_
_entity.id
_entity.type
_entity.pdbx_description
1 polymer ?
#
loop_
_entity_poly.entity_id
_entity_poly.type
_entity_poly.pdbx_seq_one_letter_code
_entity_poly.pdbx_strand_id
1 'polypeptide(L)'
;MAGPVARTEPPYLRIVNEIRARIDAGELRPGDRVPSTRRIVEEWGVAMATATKVLTTLRQQGLVLAVPGIGTVVAGSDMPPAAPPTGAAPTAAVAEAPARATTRRHTTGGTADNALTRERVVRTAIEIADAEGSTTLSMRRIAAELGVATMSLYRYVESKEELLALMMDAVFGEAELPQPGPQHWRDRLEQCARIQWSLYRRHPWVATLLSLTRPAVTPNGMTLIEWGMASFPPVDPRTVMHVSVTTVSYVRGVAVGLETEAEAQRATGITGQEWMRDMDPVFTEVVSSGAYPMYASFIDLPDDALDLDSLFEFGLERLLDGIEVLLSRTGAGSGEGAAAGSGGTRAYGSAGSGPDGSVG
;
A
#
# COMPACT_ATOMS: atom_id res chain seq x y z
N MET A 1 -11.75 41.63 15.98
CA MET A 1 -10.27 41.51 15.86
C MET A 1 -9.86 40.34 16.73
N ALA A 2 -9.56 39.19 16.11
CA ALA A 2 -9.13 37.99 16.81
C ALA A 2 -7.60 37.99 16.94
N GLY A 3 -7.09 37.76 18.15
CA GLY A 3 -5.67 37.52 18.40
C GLY A 3 -5.23 36.18 17.80
N PRO A 4 -3.94 36.01 17.49
CA PRO A 4 -3.46 34.80 16.84
C PRO A 4 -3.54 33.61 17.80
N VAL A 5 -4.28 32.58 17.39
CA VAL A 5 -4.32 31.26 18.04
C VAL A 5 -2.90 30.69 18.06
N ALA A 6 -2.35 30.45 19.24
CA ALA A 6 -1.07 29.80 19.42
C ALA A 6 -1.17 28.34 18.96
N ARG A 7 -0.91 28.09 17.67
CA ARG A 7 -0.74 26.74 17.13
C ARG A 7 0.47 26.11 17.82
N THR A 8 0.24 25.08 18.62
CA THR A 8 1.30 24.29 19.22
C THR A 8 2.07 23.62 18.08
N GLU A 9 3.27 24.14 17.78
CA GLU A 9 4.06 23.68 16.64
C GLU A 9 4.39 22.19 16.79
N PRO A 10 4.13 21.35 15.76
CA PRO A 10 4.43 19.92 15.77
C PRO A 10 5.88 19.63 16.21
N PRO A 11 6.13 18.56 17.00
CA PRO A 11 7.45 18.29 17.59
C PRO A 11 8.61 18.26 16.57
N TYR A 12 8.40 17.69 15.38
CA TYR A 12 9.43 17.66 14.34
C TYR A 12 9.73 19.06 13.77
N LEU A 13 8.74 19.96 13.70
CA LEU A 13 8.93 21.33 13.20
C LEU A 13 9.75 22.17 14.17
N ARG A 14 9.59 21.96 15.48
CA ARG A 14 10.45 22.59 16.49
C ARG A 14 11.91 22.22 16.30
N ILE A 15 12.19 20.93 16.08
CA ILE A 15 13.56 20.45 15.85
C ILE A 15 14.11 20.97 14.51
N VAL A 16 13.29 21.00 13.45
CA VAL A 16 13.67 21.60 12.16
C VAL A 16 14.03 23.07 12.32
N ASN A 17 13.21 23.85 13.02
CA ASN A 17 13.44 25.27 13.25
C ASN A 17 14.68 25.53 14.10
N GLU A 18 14.95 24.67 15.09
CA GLU A 18 16.13 24.81 15.92
C GLU A 18 17.41 24.48 15.15
N ILE A 19 17.43 23.41 14.35
CA ILE A 19 18.58 23.10 13.49
C ILE A 19 18.78 24.21 12.45
N ARG A 20 17.69 24.77 11.90
CA ARG A 20 17.78 25.95 11.01
C ARG A 20 18.38 27.15 11.72
N ALA A 21 17.95 27.45 12.94
CA ALA A 21 18.51 28.56 13.72
C ALA A 21 20.02 28.40 13.97
N ARG A 22 20.50 27.17 14.21
CA ARG A 22 21.94 26.88 14.34
C ARG A 22 22.71 27.09 13.02
N ILE A 23 22.08 26.80 11.88
CA ILE A 23 22.65 27.08 10.55
C ILE A 23 22.71 28.60 10.31
N ASP A 24 21.60 29.31 10.56
CA ASP A 24 21.48 30.75 10.33
C ASP A 24 22.40 31.56 11.27
N ALA A 25 22.61 31.09 12.49
CA ALA A 25 23.55 31.67 13.45
C ALA A 25 25.03 31.36 13.12
N GLY A 26 25.30 30.48 12.14
CA GLY A 26 26.64 30.09 11.74
C GLY A 26 27.33 29.09 12.68
N GLU A 27 26.58 28.46 13.60
CA GLU A 27 27.05 27.39 14.47
C GLU A 27 27.26 26.08 13.69
N LEU A 28 26.46 25.87 12.64
CA LEU A 28 26.64 24.81 11.64
C LEU A 28 26.95 25.46 10.29
N ARG A 29 28.20 25.36 9.84
CA ARG A 29 28.67 25.97 8.58
C ARG A 29 28.40 25.05 7.39
N PRO A 30 28.33 25.60 6.16
CA PRO A 30 28.29 24.79 4.95
C PRO A 30 29.36 23.68 4.94
N GLY A 31 28.92 22.43 4.75
CA GLY A 31 29.76 21.23 4.82
C GLY A 31 29.89 20.60 6.20
N ASP A 32 29.46 21.26 7.28
CA ASP A 32 29.43 20.66 8.61
C ASP A 32 28.35 19.58 8.69
N ARG A 33 28.64 18.53 9.47
CA ARG A 33 27.70 17.44 9.72
C ARG A 33 26.57 17.91 10.61
N VAL A 34 25.34 17.75 10.14
CA VAL A 34 24.16 17.87 11.00
C VAL A 34 23.97 16.60 11.85
N PRO A 35 23.28 16.69 12.99
CA PRO A 35 23.00 15.52 13.83
C PRO A 35 22.39 14.36 13.02
N SER A 36 22.92 13.15 13.22
CA SER A 36 22.35 11.94 12.61
C SER A 36 20.98 11.63 13.20
N THR A 37 20.17 10.81 12.53
CA THR A 37 18.84 10.40 13.04
C THR A 37 18.93 9.88 14.48
N ARG A 38 19.89 9.00 14.76
CA ARG A 38 20.13 8.46 16.10
C ARG A 38 20.46 9.56 17.12
N ARG A 39 21.28 10.55 16.75
CA ARG A 39 21.61 11.67 17.65
C ARG A 39 20.41 12.57 17.90
N ILE A 40 19.54 12.75 16.90
CA ILE A 40 18.29 13.52 17.07
C ILE A 40 17.34 12.82 18.04
N VAL A 41 17.27 11.49 17.99
CA VAL A 41 16.52 10.69 18.98
C VAL A 41 17.07 10.87 20.38
N GLU A 42 18.39 10.78 20.54
CA GLU A 42 19.05 10.92 21.85
C GLU A 42 18.93 12.35 22.44
N GLU A 43 19.08 13.39 21.60
CA GLU A 43 19.17 14.80 22.04
C GLU A 43 17.78 15.45 22.24
N TRP A 44 16.75 15.02 21.49
CA TRP A 44 15.38 15.57 21.59
C TRP A 44 14.34 14.58 22.15
N GLY A 45 14.72 13.34 22.49
CA GLY A 45 13.81 12.36 23.08
C GLY A 45 12.64 11.96 22.15
N VAL A 46 12.85 12.00 20.84
CA VAL A 46 11.82 11.72 19.82
C VAL A 46 11.96 10.33 19.22
N ALA A 47 10.90 9.82 18.61
CA ALA A 47 10.98 8.56 17.86
C ALA A 47 11.91 8.67 16.64
N MET A 48 12.48 7.53 16.21
CA MET A 48 13.36 7.46 15.02
C MET A 48 12.67 7.97 13.74
N ALA A 49 11.35 7.76 13.60
CA ALA A 49 10.56 8.28 12.49
C ALA A 49 10.52 9.81 12.49
N THR A 50 10.31 10.43 13.66
CA THR A 50 10.36 11.90 13.84
C THR A 50 11.73 12.46 13.49
N ALA A 51 12.81 11.83 13.96
CA ALA A 51 14.18 12.21 13.62
C ALA A 51 14.48 12.11 12.11
N THR A 52 13.94 11.08 11.45
CA THR A 52 14.06 10.89 9.99
C THR A 52 13.27 11.96 9.23
N LYS A 53 12.08 12.32 9.72
CA LYS A 53 11.25 13.39 9.17
C LYS A 53 11.95 14.74 9.25
N VAL A 54 12.60 15.06 10.38
CA VAL A 54 13.43 16.28 10.55
C VAL A 54 14.48 16.40 9.45
N LEU A 55 15.31 15.36 9.24
CA LEU A 55 16.35 15.37 8.22
C LEU A 55 15.80 15.36 6.78
N THR A 56 14.60 14.83 6.58
CA THR A 56 13.93 14.85 5.28
C THR A 56 13.37 16.23 4.97
N THR A 57 12.73 16.89 5.93
CA THR A 57 12.22 18.26 5.80
C THR A 57 13.34 19.27 5.60
N LEU A 58 14.44 19.19 6.35
CA LEU A 58 15.61 20.07 6.15
C LEU A 58 16.19 19.93 4.74
N ARG A 59 16.17 18.71 4.18
CA ARG A 59 16.66 18.43 2.81
C ARG A 59 15.73 18.96 1.74
N GLN A 60 14.42 18.81 1.92
CA GLN A 60 13.41 19.39 1.04
C GLN A 60 13.48 20.93 1.01
N GLN A 61 13.87 21.54 2.12
CA GLN A 61 14.09 22.99 2.24
C GLN A 61 15.46 23.43 1.70
N GLY A 62 16.28 22.51 1.19
CA GLY A 62 17.61 22.82 0.65
C GLY A 62 18.65 23.20 1.69
N LEU A 63 18.38 23.02 2.99
CA LEU A 63 19.28 23.40 4.08
C LEU A 63 20.39 22.36 4.32
N VAL A 64 20.15 21.10 3.91
CA VAL A 64 21.10 20.00 4.08
C VAL A 64 21.10 19.06 2.88
N LEU A 65 22.23 18.37 2.66
CA LEU A 65 22.37 17.32 1.65
C LEU A 65 23.00 16.06 2.24
N ALA A 66 22.69 14.91 1.66
CA ALA A 66 23.31 13.64 2.02
C ALA A 66 24.58 13.42 1.19
N VAL A 67 25.73 13.33 1.84
CA VAL A 67 27.01 13.03 1.19
C VAL A 67 27.41 11.57 1.48
N PRO A 68 27.64 10.74 0.44
CA PRO A 68 28.06 9.35 0.62
C PRO A 68 29.29 9.22 1.52
N GLY A 69 29.25 8.31 2.50
CA GLY A 69 30.33 8.08 3.47
C GLY A 69 30.48 9.13 4.58
N ILE A 70 29.89 10.33 4.41
CA ILE A 70 29.99 11.45 5.36
C ILE A 70 28.66 11.67 6.10
N GLY A 71 27.52 11.26 5.55
CA GLY A 71 26.21 11.49 6.18
C GLY A 71 25.60 12.83 5.76
N THR A 72 24.70 13.38 6.56
CA THR A 72 24.00 14.62 6.20
C THR A 72 24.83 15.84 6.61
N VAL A 73 25.04 16.77 5.69
CA VAL A 73 25.81 18.00 5.90
C VAL A 73 25.01 19.23 5.48
N VAL A 74 25.33 20.39 6.05
CA VAL A 74 24.71 21.68 5.69
C VAL A 74 25.04 22.05 4.24
N ALA A 75 24.01 22.48 3.50
CA ALA A 75 24.18 22.92 2.12
C ALA A 75 24.92 24.25 2.04
N GLY A 76 25.86 24.36 1.10
CA GLY A 76 26.57 25.59 0.79
C GLY A 76 26.10 26.22 -0.50
N SER A 77 26.12 27.56 -0.56
CA SER A 77 25.79 28.35 -1.74
C SER A 77 26.82 28.23 -2.88
N ASP A 78 27.96 27.57 -2.65
CA ASP A 78 29.10 27.47 -3.58
C ASP A 78 29.46 26.01 -3.96
N MET A 79 28.49 25.23 -4.42
CA MET A 79 28.80 23.94 -5.08
C MET A 79 27.81 23.64 -6.22
N PRO A 80 28.28 23.27 -7.44
CA PRO A 80 27.43 23.23 -8.62
C PRO A 80 26.39 22.09 -8.59
N PRO A 81 25.21 22.28 -9.25
CA PRO A 81 24.16 21.26 -9.31
C PRO A 81 24.64 20.02 -10.09
N ALA A 82 24.30 18.85 -9.55
CA ALA A 82 24.66 17.55 -10.11
C ALA A 82 24.12 17.36 -11.54
N ALA A 83 25.01 17.02 -12.47
CA ALA A 83 24.69 16.66 -13.83
C ALA A 83 24.06 15.24 -13.93
N PRO A 84 23.23 14.96 -14.95
CA PRO A 84 22.58 13.66 -15.13
C PRO A 84 23.57 12.58 -15.63
N PRO A 85 23.34 11.28 -15.36
CA PRO A 85 24.23 10.24 -15.84
C PRO A 85 23.92 9.87 -17.30
N THR A 86 24.81 10.23 -18.21
CA THR A 86 24.98 9.61 -19.53
C THR A 86 26.02 8.50 -19.44
N GLY A 87 25.73 7.35 -20.05
CA GLY A 87 26.59 6.17 -20.01
C GLY A 87 27.80 6.23 -20.94
N ALA A 88 28.84 5.47 -20.57
CA ALA A 88 29.66 4.63 -21.44
C ALA A 88 30.86 4.08 -20.65
N ALA A 89 31.24 2.84 -20.94
CA ALA A 89 32.34 2.10 -20.34
C ALA A 89 33.72 2.78 -20.52
N PRO A 90 34.74 2.31 -19.79
CA PRO A 90 35.72 1.49 -20.50
C PRO A 90 36.21 0.25 -19.73
N THR A 91 36.59 -0.74 -20.55
CA THR A 91 37.35 -1.96 -20.28
C THR A 91 38.82 -1.71 -19.94
N ALA A 92 39.40 -2.60 -19.10
CA ALA A 92 40.80 -2.97 -18.87
C ALA A 92 41.12 -2.94 -17.36
N ALA A 93 41.85 -3.86 -16.72
CA ALA A 93 42.59 -5.03 -17.14
C ALA A 93 42.70 -6.00 -15.95
N VAL A 94 42.87 -7.28 -16.28
CA VAL A 94 43.09 -8.41 -15.39
C VAL A 94 44.47 -8.32 -14.74
N ALA A 95 44.56 -8.61 -13.43
CA ALA A 95 45.80 -8.98 -12.76
C ALA A 95 45.53 -10.12 -11.75
N GLU A 96 46.02 -11.31 -12.08
CA GLU A 96 46.12 -12.52 -11.24
C GLU A 96 47.24 -12.36 -10.19
N ALA A 97 46.97 -12.65 -8.92
CA ALA A 97 47.41 -13.84 -8.14
C ALA A 97 48.40 -13.46 -7.00
N PRO A 98 48.65 -14.28 -5.94
CA PRO A 98 48.23 -15.67 -5.74
C PRO A 98 47.61 -16.02 -4.36
N ALA A 99 47.17 -17.28 -4.30
CA ALA A 99 46.60 -18.01 -3.18
C ALA A 99 47.51 -18.14 -1.95
N ARG A 100 46.88 -18.13 -0.77
CA ARG A 100 47.37 -18.85 0.41
C ARG A 100 46.23 -19.62 1.07
N ALA A 101 46.33 -20.93 0.98
CA ALA A 101 45.56 -21.88 1.77
C ALA A 101 45.91 -21.74 3.25
N THR A 102 44.91 -21.72 4.13
CA THR A 102 45.05 -22.16 5.53
C THR A 102 43.69 -22.61 6.08
N THR A 103 43.63 -23.92 6.34
CA THR A 103 42.96 -24.54 7.49
C THR A 103 41.49 -24.23 7.77
N ARG A 104 40.66 -25.08 7.17
CA ARG A 104 39.32 -25.50 7.64
C ARG A 104 39.32 -25.78 9.14
N ARG A 105 38.55 -25.00 9.92
CA ARG A 105 38.08 -25.39 11.25
C ARG A 105 36.56 -25.36 11.24
N HIS A 106 35.97 -26.55 11.37
CA HIS A 106 34.54 -26.73 11.55
C HIS A 106 34.08 -26.05 12.85
N THR A 107 33.20 -25.07 12.72
CA THR A 107 32.22 -24.72 13.75
C THR A 107 30.84 -25.00 13.16
N THR A 108 30.39 -26.24 13.34
CA THR A 108 29.00 -26.65 13.07
C THR A 108 28.11 -26.12 14.20
N GLY A 109 27.19 -25.21 13.87
CA GLY A 109 26.13 -24.80 14.81
C GLY A 109 25.47 -23.43 14.59
N GLY A 110 25.24 -22.95 13.35
CA GLY A 110 24.54 -21.66 13.18
C GLY A 110 24.17 -21.20 11.75
N THR A 111 24.04 -22.08 10.76
CA THR A 111 24.00 -21.64 9.34
C THR A 111 22.97 -22.35 8.46
N ALA A 112 21.82 -22.77 9.01
CA ALA A 112 20.66 -23.13 8.19
C ALA A 112 19.61 -22.01 8.19
N ASP A 113 19.32 -21.43 9.36
CA ASP A 113 18.33 -20.34 9.50
C ASP A 113 18.80 -18.98 8.97
N ASN A 114 20.09 -18.81 8.67
CA ASN A 114 20.63 -17.54 8.20
C ASN A 114 20.86 -17.47 6.68
N ALA A 115 20.42 -18.48 5.92
CA ALA A 115 20.44 -18.39 4.47
C ALA A 115 19.46 -17.30 3.99
N LEU A 116 19.88 -16.51 3.01
CA LEU A 116 19.01 -15.55 2.35
C LEU A 116 18.11 -16.32 1.38
N THR A 117 16.80 -16.18 1.52
CA THR A 117 15.79 -16.76 0.61
C THR A 117 14.81 -15.68 0.18
N ARG A 118 14.05 -15.91 -0.90
CA ARG A 118 13.03 -14.97 -1.38
C ARG A 118 11.97 -14.73 -0.30
N GLU A 119 11.52 -15.80 0.36
CA GLU A 119 10.51 -15.77 1.42
C GLU A 119 11.00 -14.92 2.59
N ARG A 120 12.27 -15.06 2.97
CA ARG A 120 12.87 -14.25 4.04
C ARG A 120 12.97 -12.77 3.66
N VAL A 121 13.31 -12.46 2.40
CA VAL A 121 13.32 -11.07 1.90
C VAL A 121 11.92 -10.46 1.94
N VAL A 122 10.91 -11.17 1.43
CA VAL A 122 9.52 -10.73 1.41
C VAL A 122 8.99 -10.52 2.83
N ARG A 123 9.17 -11.50 3.72
CA ARG A 123 8.75 -11.40 5.13
C ARG A 123 9.37 -10.19 5.83
N THR A 124 10.68 -10.00 5.68
CA THR A 124 11.38 -8.85 6.30
C THR A 124 10.87 -7.52 5.74
N ALA A 125 10.54 -7.47 4.45
CA ALA A 125 9.98 -6.28 3.84
C ALA A 125 8.56 -5.98 4.35
N ILE A 126 7.74 -7.01 4.59
CA ILE A 126 6.41 -6.88 5.25
C ILE A 126 6.57 -6.33 6.66
N GLU A 127 7.45 -6.93 7.48
CA GLU A 127 7.72 -6.49 8.85
C GLU A 127 8.13 -5.01 8.92
N ILE A 128 8.98 -4.56 7.99
CA ILE A 128 9.37 -3.15 7.88
C ILE A 128 8.17 -2.29 7.46
N ALA A 129 7.38 -2.71 6.48
CA ALA A 129 6.24 -1.93 6.00
C ALA A 129 5.11 -1.82 7.04
N ASP A 130 4.89 -2.86 7.85
CA ASP A 130 3.94 -2.84 8.95
C ASP A 130 4.37 -1.83 10.03
N ALA A 131 5.66 -1.82 10.38
CA ALA A 131 6.20 -0.93 11.41
C ALA A 131 6.36 0.52 10.93
N GLU A 132 6.95 0.71 9.74
CA GLU A 132 7.44 2.01 9.25
C GLU A 132 6.65 2.58 8.07
N GLY A 133 5.68 1.83 7.52
CA GLY A 133 4.89 2.21 6.35
C GLY A 133 5.58 1.86 5.04
N SER A 134 4.84 1.86 3.94
CA SER A 134 5.41 1.46 2.63
C SER A 134 6.28 2.53 1.97
N THR A 135 6.12 3.80 2.35
CA THR A 135 6.86 4.94 1.77
C THR A 135 8.34 4.94 2.15
N THR A 136 8.67 4.40 3.33
CA THR A 136 10.04 4.29 3.86
C THR A 136 10.80 3.07 3.31
N LEU A 137 10.07 2.11 2.72
CA LEU A 137 10.62 0.87 2.23
C LEU A 137 11.59 1.09 1.05
N SER A 138 12.82 0.62 1.20
CA SER A 138 13.84 0.66 0.16
C SER A 138 14.69 -0.60 0.17
N MET A 139 15.25 -1.00 -0.97
CA MET A 139 16.16 -2.16 -1.08
C MET A 139 17.33 -2.06 -0.10
N ARG A 140 17.84 -0.84 0.15
CA ARG A 140 18.91 -0.60 1.12
C ARG A 140 18.45 -0.81 2.56
N ARG A 141 17.26 -0.34 2.94
CA ARG A 141 16.69 -0.52 4.29
C ARG A 141 16.49 -2.00 4.60
N ILE A 142 15.98 -2.77 3.63
CA ILE A 142 15.77 -4.21 3.74
C ILE A 142 17.11 -4.95 3.85
N ALA A 143 18.09 -4.59 3.03
CA ALA A 143 19.43 -5.19 3.09
C ALA A 143 20.11 -4.94 4.43
N ALA A 144 19.95 -3.73 4.98
CA ALA A 144 20.46 -3.36 6.29
C ALA A 144 19.80 -4.19 7.41
N GLU A 145 18.48 -4.38 7.37
CA GLU A 145 17.76 -5.23 8.33
C GLU A 145 18.23 -6.69 8.27
N LEU A 146 18.45 -7.20 7.06
CA LEU A 146 18.94 -8.56 6.83
C LEU A 146 20.45 -8.73 7.08
N GLY A 147 21.20 -7.65 7.32
CA GLY A 147 22.64 -7.70 7.49
C GLY A 147 23.42 -8.13 6.24
N VAL A 148 22.88 -7.89 5.03
CA VAL A 148 23.48 -8.29 3.76
C VAL A 148 23.77 -7.08 2.86
N ALA A 149 24.66 -7.26 1.88
CA ALA A 149 24.85 -6.25 0.83
C ALA A 149 23.60 -6.14 -0.04
N THR A 150 23.17 -4.92 -0.41
CA THR A 150 21.97 -4.68 -1.23
C THR A 150 21.97 -5.45 -2.55
N MET A 151 23.14 -5.59 -3.18
CA MET A 151 23.31 -6.40 -4.41
C MET A 151 22.90 -7.87 -4.24
N SER A 152 22.92 -8.41 -3.02
CA SER A 152 22.52 -9.79 -2.75
C SER A 152 21.02 -9.99 -2.86
N LEU A 153 20.20 -8.95 -2.61
CA LEU A 153 18.74 -9.02 -2.70
C LEU A 153 18.27 -9.21 -4.13
N TYR A 154 18.96 -8.59 -5.09
CA TYR A 154 18.60 -8.63 -6.51
C TYR A 154 18.70 -10.02 -7.15
N ARG A 155 19.33 -10.99 -6.47
CA ARG A 155 19.30 -12.40 -6.89
C ARG A 155 17.96 -13.09 -6.62
N TYR A 156 17.16 -12.54 -5.70
CA TYR A 156 15.89 -13.13 -5.26
C TYR A 156 14.70 -12.36 -5.80
N VAL A 157 14.86 -11.04 -5.98
CA VAL A 157 13.82 -10.14 -6.46
C VAL A 157 14.46 -9.10 -7.39
N GLU A 158 14.03 -9.05 -8.63
CA GLU A 158 14.61 -8.26 -9.72
C GLU A 158 14.43 -6.75 -9.52
N SER A 159 13.32 -6.33 -8.89
CA SER A 159 12.95 -4.93 -8.74
C SER A 159 12.18 -4.63 -7.45
N LYS A 160 12.03 -3.35 -7.11
CA LYS A 160 11.16 -2.94 -6.00
C LYS A 160 9.70 -3.23 -6.33
N GLU A 161 9.31 -3.08 -7.58
CA GLU A 161 7.96 -3.33 -8.08
C GLU A 161 7.58 -4.81 -7.96
N GLU A 162 8.49 -5.73 -8.33
CA GLU A 162 8.30 -7.16 -8.11
C GLU A 162 8.22 -7.46 -6.61
N LEU A 163 9.07 -6.84 -5.79
CA LEU A 163 9.02 -7.03 -4.34
C LEU A 163 7.66 -6.64 -3.76
N LEU A 164 7.13 -5.48 -4.15
CA LEU A 164 5.82 -5.01 -3.70
C LEU A 164 4.69 -5.96 -4.12
N ALA A 165 4.76 -6.53 -5.32
CA ALA A 165 3.81 -7.54 -5.77
C ALA A 165 3.91 -8.83 -4.94
N LEU A 166 5.12 -9.32 -4.67
CA LEU A 166 5.35 -10.50 -3.83
C LEU A 166 4.89 -10.29 -2.38
N MET A 167 5.13 -9.11 -1.82
CA MET A 167 4.66 -8.73 -0.49
C MET A 167 3.14 -8.73 -0.42
N MET A 168 2.47 -8.11 -1.41
CA MET A 168 1.02 -8.09 -1.51
C MET A 168 0.43 -9.50 -1.65
N ASP A 169 1.02 -10.33 -2.50
CA ASP A 169 0.57 -11.71 -2.69
C ASP A 169 0.77 -12.56 -1.43
N ALA A 170 1.87 -12.37 -0.71
CA ALA A 170 2.12 -13.05 0.56
C ALA A 170 1.07 -12.66 1.62
N VAL A 171 0.72 -11.38 1.74
CA VAL A 171 -0.34 -10.93 2.65
C VAL A 171 -1.70 -11.54 2.29
N PHE A 172 -2.06 -11.57 1.01
CA PHE A 172 -3.29 -12.27 0.59
C PHE A 172 -3.25 -13.77 0.88
N GLY A 173 -2.06 -14.38 0.94
CA GLY A 173 -1.86 -15.78 1.33
C GLY A 173 -2.14 -16.07 2.81
N GLU A 174 -2.25 -15.05 3.66
CA GLU A 174 -2.67 -15.20 5.07
C GLU A 174 -4.19 -15.38 5.21
N ALA A 175 -4.96 -15.22 4.13
CA ALA A 175 -6.39 -15.38 4.15
C ALA A 175 -6.80 -16.81 4.52
N GLU A 176 -7.49 -16.96 5.64
CA GLU A 176 -8.18 -18.20 5.98
C GLU A 176 -9.52 -18.25 5.26
N LEU A 177 -9.62 -19.09 4.23
CA LEU A 177 -10.84 -19.26 3.44
C LEU A 177 -11.63 -20.48 3.94
N PRO A 178 -12.82 -20.30 4.54
CA PRO A 178 -13.62 -21.43 5.03
C PRO A 178 -13.98 -22.44 3.94
N GLN A 179 -13.94 -23.73 4.31
CA GLN A 179 -14.27 -24.86 3.44
C GLN A 179 -15.19 -25.88 4.15
N PRO A 180 -16.41 -26.14 3.63
CA PRO A 180 -17.04 -25.39 2.54
C PRO A 180 -17.37 -23.96 3.00
N GLY A 181 -17.17 -22.98 2.12
CA GLY A 181 -17.64 -21.62 2.39
C GLY A 181 -19.19 -21.52 2.38
N PRO A 182 -19.74 -20.34 2.68
CA PRO A 182 -21.18 -20.10 2.63
C PRO A 182 -21.79 -20.49 1.27
N GLN A 183 -23.01 -21.02 1.28
CA GLN A 183 -23.68 -21.47 0.05
C GLN A 183 -24.34 -20.30 -0.69
N HIS A 184 -24.84 -19.30 0.05
CA HIS A 184 -25.46 -18.13 -0.52
C HIS A 184 -24.39 -17.12 -0.98
N TRP A 185 -24.56 -16.57 -2.19
CA TRP A 185 -23.59 -15.65 -2.81
C TRP A 185 -23.35 -14.40 -1.95
N ARG A 186 -24.40 -13.89 -1.29
CA ARG A 186 -24.33 -12.67 -0.48
C ARG A 186 -23.38 -12.88 0.70
N ASP A 187 -23.63 -13.93 1.49
CA ASP A 187 -22.83 -14.27 2.68
C ASP A 187 -21.37 -14.53 2.31
N ARG A 188 -21.14 -15.19 1.17
CA ARG A 188 -19.80 -15.48 0.67
C ARG A 188 -19.05 -14.23 0.23
N LEU A 189 -19.71 -13.32 -0.51
CA LEU A 189 -19.11 -12.06 -0.94
C LEU A 189 -18.86 -11.14 0.26
N GLU A 190 -19.77 -11.10 1.22
CA GLU A 190 -19.60 -10.40 2.49
C GLU A 190 -18.39 -10.94 3.26
N GLN A 191 -18.29 -12.25 3.42
CA GLN A 191 -17.15 -12.87 4.11
C GLN A 191 -15.83 -12.60 3.38
N CYS A 192 -15.83 -12.64 2.04
CA CYS A 192 -14.67 -12.27 1.24
C CYS A 192 -14.23 -10.81 1.50
N ALA A 193 -15.19 -9.87 1.53
CA ALA A 193 -14.95 -8.47 1.82
C ALA A 193 -14.39 -8.26 3.25
N ARG A 194 -14.94 -8.98 4.24
CA ARG A 194 -14.47 -8.95 5.64
C ARG A 194 -13.07 -9.52 5.80
N ILE A 195 -12.73 -10.60 5.09
CA ILE A 195 -11.37 -11.15 5.07
C ILE A 195 -10.41 -10.12 4.48
N GLN A 196 -10.75 -9.54 3.32
CA GLN A 196 -9.94 -8.48 2.70
C GLN A 196 -9.76 -7.27 3.62
N TRP A 197 -10.82 -6.81 4.29
CA TRP A 197 -10.77 -5.75 5.28
C TRP A 197 -9.83 -6.08 6.44
N SER A 198 -9.90 -7.29 6.98
CA SER A 198 -9.03 -7.74 8.08
C SER A 198 -7.55 -7.74 7.69
N LEU A 199 -7.23 -8.12 6.45
CA LEU A 199 -5.86 -8.07 5.93
C LEU A 199 -5.38 -6.63 5.79
N TYR A 200 -6.22 -5.71 5.30
CA TYR A 200 -5.86 -4.30 5.23
C TYR A 200 -5.70 -3.66 6.61
N ARG A 201 -6.50 -4.04 7.61
CA ARG A 201 -6.29 -3.57 8.99
C ARG A 201 -4.97 -4.05 9.58
N ARG A 202 -4.55 -5.29 9.27
CA ARG A 202 -3.27 -5.83 9.71
C ARG A 202 -2.08 -5.24 8.96
N HIS A 203 -2.25 -4.98 7.66
CA HIS A 203 -1.23 -4.45 6.76
C HIS A 203 -1.75 -3.22 5.99
N PRO A 204 -1.84 -2.04 6.63
CA PRO A 204 -2.51 -0.85 6.05
C PRO A 204 -1.96 -0.42 4.69
N TRP A 205 -0.67 -0.61 4.46
CA TRP A 205 -0.01 -0.24 3.21
C TRP A 205 -0.50 -1.01 1.98
N VAL A 206 -1.09 -2.21 2.13
CA VAL A 206 -1.49 -3.06 0.99
C VAL A 206 -2.56 -2.40 0.13
N ALA A 207 -3.53 -1.74 0.75
CA ALA A 207 -4.62 -1.06 0.03
C ALA A 207 -4.09 0.03 -0.93
N THR A 208 -3.02 0.71 -0.55
CA THR A 208 -2.39 1.77 -1.35
C THR A 208 -1.67 1.22 -2.59
N LEU A 209 -1.13 -0.01 -2.50
CA LEU A 209 -0.37 -0.65 -3.57
C LEU A 209 -1.26 -1.30 -4.63
N LEU A 210 -2.49 -1.70 -4.28
CA LEU A 210 -3.41 -2.34 -5.22
C LEU A 210 -3.77 -1.35 -6.35
N SER A 211 -3.58 -1.76 -7.60
CA SER A 211 -3.92 -0.98 -8.80
C SER A 211 -5.00 -1.70 -9.59
N LEU A 212 -6.16 -1.05 -9.78
CA LEU A 212 -7.28 -1.62 -10.53
C LEU A 212 -7.11 -1.49 -12.06
N THR A 213 -6.34 -0.49 -12.51
CA THR A 213 -6.12 -0.23 -13.94
C THR A 213 -4.92 -0.99 -14.49
N ARG A 214 -3.96 -1.33 -13.63
CA ARG A 214 -2.77 -2.12 -13.95
C ARG A 214 -2.50 -3.10 -12.80
N PRO A 215 -3.32 -4.17 -12.67
CA PRO A 215 -3.17 -5.11 -11.58
C PRO A 215 -1.90 -5.93 -11.72
N ALA A 216 -1.17 -6.09 -10.62
CA ALA A 216 -0.12 -7.09 -10.53
C ALA A 216 -0.74 -8.49 -10.45
N VAL A 217 -0.05 -9.49 -11.00
CA VAL A 217 -0.46 -10.88 -10.87
C VAL A 217 -0.18 -11.33 -9.43
N THR A 218 -1.25 -11.60 -8.68
CA THR A 218 -1.21 -12.00 -7.27
C THR A 218 -2.04 -13.29 -7.10
N PRO A 219 -1.46 -14.49 -7.26
CA PRO A 219 -2.18 -15.76 -7.19
C PRO A 219 -3.04 -15.95 -5.93
N ASN A 220 -2.59 -15.53 -4.75
CA ASN A 220 -3.37 -15.61 -3.52
C ASN A 220 -4.51 -14.59 -3.52
N GLY A 221 -4.26 -13.38 -4.02
CA GLY A 221 -5.29 -12.37 -4.22
C GLY A 221 -6.37 -12.86 -5.19
N MET A 222 -5.97 -13.47 -6.31
CA MET A 222 -6.87 -14.10 -7.28
C MET A 222 -7.68 -15.24 -6.65
N THR A 223 -7.05 -16.05 -5.79
CA THR A 223 -7.72 -17.14 -5.06
C THR A 223 -8.79 -16.62 -4.10
N LEU A 224 -8.51 -15.53 -3.37
CA LEU A 224 -9.50 -14.87 -2.51
C LEU A 224 -10.71 -14.38 -3.32
N ILE A 225 -10.47 -13.72 -4.46
CA ILE A 225 -11.56 -13.22 -5.32
C ILE A 225 -12.34 -14.37 -5.95
N GLU A 226 -11.68 -15.40 -6.48
CA GLU A 226 -12.32 -16.60 -7.02
C GLU A 226 -13.20 -17.27 -5.97
N TRP A 227 -12.69 -17.43 -4.75
CA TRP A 227 -13.43 -18.00 -3.64
C TRP A 227 -14.69 -17.19 -3.29
N GLY A 228 -14.62 -15.86 -3.37
CA GLY A 228 -15.76 -14.96 -3.16
C GLY A 228 -16.84 -15.08 -4.26
N MET A 229 -16.43 -15.37 -5.49
CA MET A 229 -17.34 -15.48 -6.65
C MET A 229 -18.03 -16.84 -6.79
N ALA A 230 -17.52 -17.88 -6.13
CA ALA A 230 -17.90 -19.28 -6.39
C ALA A 230 -19.41 -19.61 -6.22
N SER A 231 -20.18 -18.79 -5.49
CA SER A 231 -21.61 -19.02 -5.22
C SER A 231 -22.56 -18.14 -6.02
N PHE A 232 -22.08 -17.32 -6.97
CA PHE A 232 -22.99 -16.48 -7.76
C PHE A 232 -24.04 -17.31 -8.51
N PRO A 233 -25.30 -16.84 -8.59
CA PRO A 233 -26.29 -17.44 -9.46
C PRO A 233 -25.85 -17.30 -10.94
N PRO A 234 -26.46 -18.04 -11.87
CA PRO A 234 -26.16 -17.92 -13.29
C PRO A 234 -26.44 -16.49 -13.79
N VAL A 235 -25.37 -15.72 -14.02
CA VAL A 235 -25.39 -14.38 -14.62
C VAL A 235 -24.26 -14.27 -15.63
N ASP A 236 -24.30 -13.24 -16.47
CA ASP A 236 -23.26 -13.05 -17.47
C ASP A 236 -21.89 -12.73 -16.81
N PRO A 237 -20.77 -13.18 -17.41
CA PRO A 237 -19.44 -12.99 -16.81
C PRO A 237 -19.05 -11.52 -16.58
N ARG A 238 -19.59 -10.59 -17.37
CA ARG A 238 -19.31 -9.16 -17.20
C ARG A 238 -19.97 -8.65 -15.92
N THR A 239 -21.20 -9.06 -15.63
CA THR A 239 -21.87 -8.74 -14.36
C THR A 239 -21.09 -9.28 -13.16
N VAL A 240 -20.64 -10.54 -13.21
CA VAL A 240 -19.79 -11.11 -12.13
C VAL A 240 -18.55 -10.24 -11.91
N MET A 241 -17.81 -9.92 -12.97
CA MET A 241 -16.61 -9.10 -12.86
C MET A 241 -16.89 -7.68 -12.36
N HIS A 242 -17.97 -7.04 -12.81
CA HIS A 242 -18.35 -5.72 -12.30
C HIS A 242 -18.69 -5.75 -10.81
N VAL A 243 -19.43 -6.76 -10.35
CA VAL A 243 -19.76 -6.92 -8.92
C VAL A 243 -18.49 -7.14 -8.10
N SER A 244 -17.61 -8.05 -8.52
CA SER A 244 -16.36 -8.35 -7.82
C SER A 244 -15.43 -7.14 -7.75
N VAL A 245 -15.18 -6.47 -8.89
CA VAL A 245 -14.32 -5.28 -8.94
C VAL A 245 -14.92 -4.14 -8.13
N THR A 246 -16.24 -3.93 -8.16
CA THR A 246 -16.90 -2.88 -7.36
C THR A 246 -16.75 -3.15 -5.87
N THR A 247 -16.94 -4.40 -5.44
CA THR A 247 -16.77 -4.82 -4.04
C THR A 247 -15.34 -4.57 -3.58
N VAL A 248 -14.34 -5.05 -4.33
CA VAL A 248 -12.92 -4.80 -4.03
C VAL A 248 -12.59 -3.32 -4.00
N SER A 249 -13.14 -2.54 -4.94
CA SER A 249 -12.91 -1.09 -5.03
C SER A 249 -13.45 -0.36 -3.80
N TYR A 250 -14.62 -0.77 -3.32
CA TYR A 250 -15.23 -0.22 -2.11
C TYR A 250 -14.36 -0.52 -0.88
N VAL A 251 -14.01 -1.79 -0.64
CA VAL A 251 -13.20 -2.20 0.52
C VAL A 251 -11.84 -1.49 0.50
N ARG A 252 -11.18 -1.47 -0.67
CA ARG A 252 -9.92 -0.73 -0.87
C ARG A 252 -10.10 0.76 -0.61
N GLY A 253 -11.19 1.36 -1.10
CA GLY A 253 -11.45 2.79 -1.00
C GLY A 253 -11.49 3.26 0.45
N VAL A 254 -12.18 2.51 1.33
CA VAL A 254 -12.18 2.78 2.78
C VAL A 254 -10.79 2.49 3.38
N ALA A 255 -10.17 1.38 2.98
CA ALA A 255 -8.91 0.92 3.56
C ALA A 255 -7.69 1.81 3.26
N VAL A 256 -7.70 2.61 2.19
CA VAL A 256 -6.64 3.60 1.94
C VAL A 256 -6.53 4.61 3.08
N GLY A 257 -7.62 4.87 3.82
CA GLY A 257 -7.61 5.69 5.02
C GLY A 257 -6.75 5.11 6.14
N LEU A 258 -6.61 3.78 6.24
CA LEU A 258 -5.87 3.10 7.31
C LEU A 258 -4.37 3.44 7.29
N GLU A 259 -3.73 3.43 6.12
CA GLU A 259 -2.30 3.78 6.02
C GLU A 259 -2.09 5.28 6.23
N THR A 260 -3.03 6.12 5.78
CA THR A 260 -2.98 7.57 6.01
C THR A 260 -3.04 7.88 7.51
N GLU A 261 -3.95 7.21 8.22
CA GLU A 261 -4.09 7.32 9.67
C GLU A 261 -2.86 6.77 10.40
N ALA A 262 -2.37 5.58 10.02
CA ALA A 262 -1.16 5.00 10.60
C ALA A 262 0.07 5.89 10.37
N GLU A 263 0.20 6.53 9.21
CA GLU A 263 1.25 7.52 8.94
C GLU A 263 1.10 8.77 9.82
N ALA A 264 -0.12 9.31 9.95
CA ALA A 264 -0.40 10.45 10.81
C ALA A 264 -0.05 10.14 12.27
N GLN A 265 -0.52 9.02 12.81
CA GLN A 265 -0.23 8.58 14.17
C GLN A 265 1.27 8.35 14.40
N ARG A 266 1.99 7.73 13.45
CA ARG A 266 3.46 7.59 13.55
C ARG A 266 4.17 8.95 13.57
N ALA A 267 3.62 9.96 12.89
CA ALA A 267 4.21 11.29 12.80
C ALA A 267 3.91 12.18 14.01
N THR A 268 2.73 12.06 14.60
CA THR A 268 2.24 12.94 15.69
C THR A 268 2.29 12.27 17.07
N GLY A 269 2.22 10.94 17.12
CA GLY A 269 2.03 10.15 18.35
C GLY A 269 0.57 10.12 18.84
N ILE A 270 -0.36 10.72 18.11
CA ILE A 270 -1.77 10.90 18.49
C ILE A 270 -2.63 10.03 17.57
N THR A 271 -3.57 9.28 18.14
CA THR A 271 -4.54 8.49 17.38
C THR A 271 -5.58 9.39 16.71
N GLY A 272 -6.20 8.92 15.63
CA GLY A 272 -7.26 9.66 14.94
C GLY A 272 -8.44 10.03 15.84
N GLN A 273 -8.80 9.18 16.81
CA GLN A 273 -9.84 9.50 17.80
C GLN A 273 -9.41 10.63 18.74
N GLU A 274 -8.18 10.59 19.27
CA GLU A 274 -7.66 11.68 20.09
C GLU A 274 -7.56 12.98 19.28
N TRP A 275 -7.12 12.91 18.03
CA TRP A 275 -7.08 14.05 17.12
C TRP A 275 -8.47 14.64 16.88
N MET A 276 -9.49 13.80 16.66
CA MET A 276 -10.87 14.25 16.51
C MET A 276 -11.39 14.92 17.79
N ARG A 277 -11.12 14.35 18.97
CA ARG A 277 -11.49 14.97 20.26
C ARG A 277 -10.83 16.33 20.46
N ASP A 278 -9.55 16.46 20.11
CA ASP A 278 -8.83 17.74 20.19
C ASP A 278 -9.37 18.78 19.20
N MET A 279 -9.89 18.35 18.05
CA MET A 279 -10.48 19.21 17.01
C MET A 279 -11.95 19.52 17.22
N ASP A 280 -12.65 18.78 18.09
CA ASP A 280 -14.09 18.93 18.32
C ASP A 280 -14.53 20.38 18.62
N PRO A 281 -13.85 21.15 19.49
CA PRO A 281 -14.23 22.55 19.74
C PRO A 281 -14.13 23.42 18.48
N VAL A 282 -13.14 23.16 17.63
CA VAL A 282 -12.92 23.91 16.38
C VAL A 282 -13.99 23.54 15.35
N PHE A 283 -14.29 22.25 15.20
CA PHE A 283 -15.38 21.80 14.32
C PHE A 283 -16.72 22.39 14.80
N THR A 284 -16.98 22.32 16.09
CA THR A 284 -18.19 22.86 16.72
C THR A 284 -18.39 24.34 16.43
N GLU A 285 -17.35 25.16 16.58
CA GLU A 285 -17.39 26.59 16.26
C GLU A 285 -17.75 26.81 14.78
N VAL A 286 -17.11 26.08 13.87
CA VAL A 286 -17.32 26.21 12.42
C VAL A 286 -18.75 25.81 12.03
N VAL A 287 -19.23 24.65 12.49
CA VAL A 287 -20.54 24.13 12.10
C VAL A 287 -21.69 24.93 12.73
N SER A 288 -21.46 25.52 13.91
CA SER A 288 -22.41 26.39 14.61
C SER A 288 -22.55 27.79 13.99
N SER A 289 -21.78 28.10 12.95
CA SER A 289 -21.90 29.36 12.19
C SER A 289 -23.24 29.53 11.45
N GLY A 290 -24.05 28.46 11.37
CA GLY A 290 -25.31 28.42 10.60
C GLY A 290 -25.11 28.18 9.10
N ALA A 291 -23.86 28.16 8.60
CA ALA A 291 -23.56 27.88 7.20
C ALA A 291 -23.58 26.38 6.85
N TYR A 292 -23.53 25.50 7.86
CA TYR A 292 -23.37 24.06 7.68
C TYR A 292 -24.45 23.25 8.42
N PRO A 293 -25.75 23.43 8.09
CA PRO A 293 -26.85 22.82 8.84
C PRO A 293 -26.81 21.28 8.85
N MET A 294 -26.31 20.65 7.78
CA MET A 294 -26.13 19.19 7.74
C MET A 294 -25.03 18.73 8.68
N TYR A 295 -23.87 19.39 8.69
CA TYR A 295 -22.78 19.03 9.61
C TYR A 295 -23.15 19.30 11.07
N ALA A 296 -23.87 20.39 11.33
CA ALA A 296 -24.40 20.68 12.67
C ALA A 296 -25.32 19.57 13.19
N SER A 297 -26.00 18.83 12.31
CA SER A 297 -26.88 17.72 12.72
C SER A 297 -26.13 16.47 13.22
N PHE A 298 -24.80 16.42 13.03
CA PHE A 298 -23.96 15.28 13.42
C PHE A 298 -23.06 15.56 14.63
N ILE A 299 -23.13 16.76 15.20
CA ILE A 299 -22.19 17.23 16.23
C ILE A 299 -22.26 16.41 17.52
N ASP A 300 -23.43 15.84 17.83
CA ASP A 300 -23.69 15.05 19.05
C ASP A 300 -23.53 13.54 18.80
N LEU A 301 -23.04 13.12 17.63
CA LEU A 301 -22.79 11.71 17.37
C LEU A 301 -21.62 11.20 18.23
N PRO A 302 -21.64 9.91 18.63
CA PRO A 302 -20.50 9.26 19.25
C PRO A 302 -19.22 9.35 18.39
N ASP A 303 -18.04 9.42 19.03
CA ASP A 303 -16.73 9.53 18.36
C ASP A 303 -16.46 8.42 17.31
N ASP A 304 -17.04 7.23 17.50
CA ASP A 304 -16.89 6.06 16.64
C ASP A 304 -17.94 5.98 15.52
N ALA A 305 -18.92 6.89 15.50
CA ALA A 305 -20.03 6.86 14.54
C ALA A 305 -19.56 6.97 13.08
N LEU A 306 -18.40 7.60 12.83
CA LEU A 306 -17.84 7.84 11.50
C LEU A 306 -16.39 7.34 11.36
N ASP A 307 -15.98 6.37 12.17
CA ASP A 307 -14.67 5.74 11.99
C ASP A 307 -14.63 4.83 10.73
N LEU A 308 -13.43 4.38 10.37
CA LEU A 308 -13.26 3.58 9.15
C LEU A 308 -13.95 2.21 9.22
N ASP A 309 -14.09 1.64 10.42
CA ASP A 309 -14.77 0.36 10.62
C ASP A 309 -16.30 0.54 10.44
N SER A 310 -16.89 1.60 11.00
CA SER A 310 -18.32 1.92 10.86
C SER A 310 -18.67 2.25 9.40
N LEU A 311 -17.81 3.01 8.71
CA LEU A 311 -17.96 3.31 7.30
C LEU A 311 -17.89 2.05 6.45
N PHE A 312 -16.93 1.16 6.71
CA PHE A 312 -16.80 -0.14 6.04
C PHE A 312 -18.08 -0.97 6.17
N GLU A 313 -18.55 -1.18 7.40
CA GLU A 313 -19.75 -2.00 7.67
C GLU A 313 -20.99 -1.43 6.97
N PHE A 314 -21.25 -0.13 7.17
CA PHE A 314 -22.42 0.51 6.60
C PHE A 314 -22.42 0.41 5.07
N GLY A 315 -21.34 0.81 4.42
CA GLY A 315 -21.32 0.81 2.95
C GLY A 315 -21.23 -0.59 2.34
N LEU A 316 -20.65 -1.58 3.03
CA LEU A 316 -20.65 -2.97 2.53
C LEU A 316 -22.08 -3.50 2.49
N GLU A 317 -22.85 -3.29 3.56
CA GLU A 317 -24.24 -3.72 3.64
C GLU A 317 -25.07 -3.07 2.53
N ARG A 318 -24.93 -1.75 2.32
CA ARG A 318 -25.64 -1.01 1.25
C ARG A 318 -25.22 -1.47 -0.14
N LEU A 319 -23.94 -1.78 -0.34
CA LEU A 319 -23.43 -2.30 -1.62
C LEU A 319 -24.04 -3.67 -1.93
N LEU A 320 -24.06 -4.57 -0.95
CA LEU A 320 -24.66 -5.90 -1.09
C LEU A 320 -26.16 -5.83 -1.34
N ASP A 321 -26.89 -4.92 -0.69
CA ASP A 321 -28.32 -4.67 -0.95
C ASP A 321 -28.56 -4.26 -2.42
N GLY A 322 -27.71 -3.38 -2.95
CA GLY A 322 -27.77 -2.97 -4.35
C GLY A 322 -27.48 -4.12 -5.33
N ILE A 323 -26.49 -4.96 -5.02
CA ILE A 323 -26.14 -6.15 -5.81
C ILE A 323 -27.28 -7.16 -5.79
N GLU A 324 -27.93 -7.35 -4.64
CA GLU A 324 -29.06 -8.27 -4.51
C GLU A 324 -30.23 -7.89 -5.41
N VAL A 325 -30.56 -6.58 -5.48
CA VAL A 325 -31.56 -6.06 -6.42
C VAL A 325 -31.14 -6.29 -7.88
N LEU A 326 -29.86 -6.05 -8.21
CA LEU A 326 -29.32 -6.28 -9.55
C LEU A 326 -29.47 -7.76 -9.96
N LEU A 327 -29.00 -8.68 -9.12
CA LEU A 327 -29.03 -10.12 -9.42
C LEU A 327 -30.46 -10.67 -9.49
N SER A 328 -31.36 -10.16 -8.64
CA SER A 328 -32.78 -10.52 -8.67
C SER A 328 -33.45 -10.11 -9.99
N ARG A 329 -33.11 -8.92 -10.53
CA ARG A 329 -33.63 -8.43 -11.82
C ARG A 329 -33.08 -9.21 -13.00
N THR A 330 -31.79 -9.55 -12.99
CA THR A 330 -31.15 -10.35 -14.04
C THR A 330 -31.73 -11.77 -14.08
N GLY A 331 -31.99 -12.37 -12.91
CA GLY A 331 -32.68 -13.66 -12.80
C GLY A 331 -34.11 -13.64 -13.35
N ALA A 332 -34.87 -12.58 -13.08
CA ALA A 332 -36.24 -12.43 -13.58
C ALA A 332 -36.32 -12.19 -15.10
N GLY A 333 -35.45 -11.34 -15.66
CA GLY A 333 -35.44 -11.02 -17.09
C GLY A 333 -35.01 -12.18 -18.01
N SER A 334 -34.29 -13.17 -17.45
CA SER A 334 -33.91 -14.39 -18.16
C SER A 334 -35.08 -15.37 -18.34
N GLY A 335 -36.13 -15.25 -17.52
CA GLY A 335 -37.32 -16.11 -17.56
C GLY A 335 -38.40 -15.67 -18.56
N GLU A 336 -38.55 -14.36 -18.81
CA GLU A 336 -39.58 -13.83 -19.72
C GLU A 336 -39.18 -13.89 -21.20
N GLY A 337 -37.88 -13.91 -21.53
CA GLY A 337 -37.40 -14.02 -22.92
C GLY A 337 -37.51 -15.42 -23.54
N ALA A 338 -37.60 -16.47 -22.71
CA ALA A 338 -37.65 -17.87 -23.19
C ALA A 338 -39.07 -18.32 -23.58
N ALA A 339 -40.12 -17.64 -23.09
CA ALA A 339 -41.52 -18.01 -23.37
C ALA A 339 -42.06 -17.45 -24.71
N ALA A 340 -41.36 -16.51 -25.36
CA ALA A 340 -41.81 -15.87 -26.61
C ALA A 340 -41.21 -16.47 -27.90
N GLY A 341 -40.39 -17.52 -27.79
CA GLY A 341 -39.58 -18.06 -28.89
C GLY A 341 -39.97 -19.44 -29.42
N SER A 342 -41.22 -19.89 -29.29
CA SER A 342 -41.67 -21.16 -29.90
C SER A 342 -42.75 -20.92 -30.95
N GLY A 343 -42.34 -20.60 -32.18
CA GLY A 343 -43.25 -20.51 -33.31
C GLY A 343 -42.54 -20.15 -34.61
N GLY A 344 -42.00 -21.14 -35.33
CA GLY A 344 -41.39 -20.88 -36.63
C GLY A 344 -40.58 -22.04 -37.21
N THR A 345 -41.21 -23.19 -37.43
CA THR A 345 -40.68 -24.25 -38.28
C THR A 345 -40.43 -23.73 -39.70
N ARG A 346 -39.19 -23.81 -40.19
CA ARG A 346 -38.93 -23.94 -41.64
C ARG A 346 -37.83 -24.96 -41.90
N ALA A 347 -38.28 -26.11 -42.39
CA ALA A 347 -37.47 -27.13 -43.01
C ALA A 347 -36.79 -26.58 -44.27
N TYR A 348 -35.52 -26.91 -44.48
CA TYR A 348 -34.91 -26.90 -45.80
C TYR A 348 -34.64 -28.34 -46.22
N GLY A 349 -35.44 -28.79 -47.18
CA GLY A 349 -35.29 -30.06 -47.87
C GLY A 349 -34.18 -30.01 -48.92
N SER A 350 -33.59 -31.18 -49.11
CA SER A 350 -32.58 -31.56 -50.10
C SER A 350 -33.08 -31.57 -51.55
N ALA A 351 -32.23 -31.13 -52.48
CA ALA A 351 -31.97 -31.67 -53.82
C ALA A 351 -30.82 -30.82 -54.42
N GLY A 352 -29.68 -31.31 -54.93
CA GLY A 352 -29.41 -32.54 -55.63
C GLY A 352 -29.20 -32.22 -57.12
N SER A 353 -27.95 -32.15 -57.60
CA SER A 353 -27.47 -32.62 -58.92
C SER A 353 -26.13 -31.99 -59.32
N GLY A 354 -25.12 -32.83 -59.57
CA GLY A 354 -23.96 -32.49 -60.40
C GLY A 354 -24.36 -32.40 -61.89
N PRO A 355 -23.39 -32.15 -62.80
CA PRO A 355 -22.58 -33.28 -63.24
C PRO A 355 -21.09 -32.99 -63.50
N ASP A 356 -20.43 -34.13 -63.66
CA ASP A 356 -19.09 -34.51 -64.11
C ASP A 356 -18.56 -33.80 -65.37
N GLY A 357 -17.24 -33.76 -65.53
CA GLY A 357 -16.60 -33.22 -66.74
C GLY A 357 -15.09 -33.01 -66.64
N SER A 358 -14.33 -34.10 -66.57
CA SER A 358 -12.89 -34.13 -66.82
C SER A 358 -12.56 -33.70 -68.26
N VAL A 359 -11.39 -33.09 -68.50
CA VAL A 359 -10.44 -33.24 -69.67
C VAL A 359 -9.52 -32.02 -69.74
N GLY A 360 -8.20 -32.25 -69.81
CA GLY A 360 -7.21 -31.27 -70.30
C GLY A 360 -5.95 -31.18 -69.47
#